data_AF-A0A1G0X614-F1
#
_entry.id   AF-A0A1G0X614-F1
#
_cell.length_a   1.000
_cell.length_b   1.000
_cell.length_c   1.000
_cell.angle_alpha   90.00
_cell.angle_beta   90.00
_cell.angle_gamma   90.00
#
_symmetry.space_group_name_H-M   'P 1'
#
loop_
_entity.id
_entity.type
_entity.pdbx_description
1 polymer ?
#
loop_
_entity_poly.entity_id
_entity_poly.type
_entity_poly.pdbx_seq_one_letter_code
_entity_poly.pdbx_strand_id
1 'polypeptide(L)'
;MKSPNEAFFILIFILILNALSVNTFAQEINSTLILSGNLDSLKSDPQVPIKEVLLNSSPQDAYVFYNDSLIGNTPLFVQNSFTKLTLRKSGYDDTHILFDDIIPGKVVPMNYSGQEKEKSFFEKDIFKILTAGIVVLGGATAYFKIKADNKFEEYEFSGNSKLLDETRKYDLISGITFGALQINFGLLLYYFLSE
;
A
#
# COMPACT_ATOMS: atom_id res chain seq x y z
N MET A 1 -18.77 10.53 39.01
CA MET A 1 -19.40 9.88 37.84
C MET A 1 -18.47 10.07 36.65
N LYS A 2 -17.71 9.02 36.28
CA LYS A 2 -16.72 9.05 35.20
C LYS A 2 -17.39 8.55 33.92
N SER A 3 -17.17 9.23 32.78
CA SER A 3 -17.92 8.99 31.55
C SER A 3 -17.63 7.59 30.96
N PRO A 4 -18.63 6.94 30.31
CA PRO A 4 -18.50 5.57 29.78
C PRO A 4 -17.46 5.41 28.67
N ASN A 5 -16.90 6.49 28.13
CA ASN A 5 -15.90 6.44 27.06
C ASN A 5 -14.48 6.14 27.55
N GLU A 6 -14.16 6.36 28.83
CA GLU A 6 -12.82 6.04 29.36
C GLU A 6 -12.63 4.55 29.64
N ALA A 7 -13.70 3.83 30.02
CA ALA A 7 -13.64 2.40 30.27
C ALA A 7 -13.40 1.58 28.98
N PHE A 8 -13.89 2.08 27.84
CA PHE A 8 -13.73 1.45 26.54
C PHE A 8 -12.29 1.57 26.01
N PHE A 9 -11.64 2.71 26.22
CA PHE A 9 -10.23 2.90 25.85
C PHE A 9 -9.27 2.07 26.70
N ILE A 10 -9.56 1.89 28.00
CA ILE A 10 -8.75 1.04 28.90
C ILE A 10 -8.87 -0.44 28.50
N LEU A 11 -10.04 -0.90 28.09
CA LEU A 11 -10.26 -2.28 27.64
C LEU A 11 -9.50 -2.59 26.33
N ILE A 12 -9.48 -1.65 25.39
CA ILE A 12 -8.73 -1.79 24.13
C ILE A 12 -7.21 -1.76 24.38
N PHE A 13 -6.74 -0.91 25.31
CA PHE A 13 -5.32 -0.83 25.66
C PHE A 13 -4.82 -2.12 26.35
N ILE A 14 -5.65 -2.78 27.18
CA ILE A 14 -5.33 -4.07 27.82
C ILE A 14 -5.30 -5.23 26.82
N LEU A 15 -6.17 -5.21 25.80
CA LEU A 15 -6.18 -6.21 24.73
C LEU A 15 -4.94 -6.12 23.82
N ILE A 16 -4.47 -4.90 23.54
CA ILE A 16 -3.25 -4.68 22.75
C ILE A 16 -1.99 -5.08 23.54
N LEU A 17 -1.97 -4.87 24.87
CA LEU A 17 -0.84 -5.29 25.71
C LEU A 17 -0.74 -6.83 25.85
N ASN A 18 -1.87 -7.54 25.90
CA ASN A 18 -1.88 -9.01 25.95
C ASN A 18 -1.48 -9.66 24.61
N ALA A 19 -1.72 -8.99 23.48
CA ALA A 19 -1.29 -9.47 22.16
C ALA A 19 0.24 -9.34 21.92
N LEU A 20 0.94 -8.53 22.73
CA LEU A 20 2.40 -8.35 22.63
C LEU A 20 3.23 -9.23 23.58
N SER A 21 2.60 -10.03 24.45
CA SER A 21 3.31 -10.75 25.54
C SER A 21 3.57 -12.25 25.30
N VAL A 22 3.15 -12.85 24.19
CA VAL A 22 3.37 -14.29 23.97
C VAL A 22 4.43 -14.50 22.89
N ASN A 23 5.65 -14.08 23.21
CA ASN A 23 6.87 -14.56 22.58
C ASN A 23 8.01 -14.30 23.55
N THR A 24 8.34 -15.27 24.41
CA THR A 24 9.69 -15.86 24.51
C THR A 24 9.85 -16.72 25.77
N PHE A 25 10.42 -17.91 25.52
CA PHE A 25 11.40 -18.61 26.36
C PHE A 25 10.95 -19.47 27.56
N ALA A 26 11.03 -20.79 27.30
CA ALA A 26 11.71 -21.79 28.12
C ALA A 26 11.29 -21.98 29.58
N GLN A 27 10.38 -22.93 29.81
CA GLN A 27 10.53 -23.97 30.84
C GLN A 27 9.33 -24.93 30.79
N GLU A 28 9.47 -26.05 30.08
CA GLU A 28 8.75 -27.27 30.47
C GLU A 28 9.51 -28.51 29.98
N ILE A 29 10.74 -28.66 30.50
CA ILE A 29 11.33 -29.98 30.66
C ILE A 29 10.75 -30.50 31.98
N ASN A 30 9.68 -31.30 31.91
CA ASN A 30 9.29 -32.34 32.88
C ASN A 30 7.88 -32.86 32.57
N SER A 31 7.76 -33.72 31.56
CA SER A 31 6.71 -34.73 31.56
C SER A 31 7.33 -36.06 31.16
N THR A 32 7.49 -36.91 32.17
CA THR A 32 7.97 -38.27 32.07
C THR A 32 7.02 -39.09 31.20
N LEU A 33 7.38 -39.31 29.94
CA LEU A 33 6.66 -40.19 29.05
C LEU A 33 7.23 -41.61 29.24
N ILE A 34 6.55 -42.41 30.06
CA ILE A 34 6.77 -43.86 30.11
C ILE A 34 6.21 -44.43 28.81
N LEU A 35 7.10 -44.83 27.90
CA LEU A 35 6.76 -45.74 26.81
C LEU A 35 7.78 -46.90 26.82
N SER A 36 7.46 -47.93 27.61
CA SER A 36 8.02 -49.25 27.43
C SER A 36 7.29 -49.89 26.25
N GLY A 37 7.96 -49.96 25.09
CA GLY A 37 7.38 -50.50 23.87
C GLY A 37 8.41 -50.54 22.74
N ASN A 38 9.09 -51.69 22.64
CA ASN A 38 9.80 -52.26 21.49
C ASN A 38 10.57 -51.30 20.54
N LEU A 39 11.90 -51.31 20.63
CA LEU A 39 12.82 -50.42 19.92
C LEU A 39 13.17 -50.86 18.47
N ASP A 40 12.27 -51.60 17.79
CA ASP A 40 12.58 -52.20 16.47
C ASP A 40 11.77 -51.63 15.30
N SER A 41 11.06 -50.50 15.47
CA SER A 41 10.33 -49.88 14.36
C SER A 41 10.25 -48.35 14.43
N LEU A 42 11.39 -47.67 14.53
CA LEU A 42 11.51 -46.29 14.06
C LEU A 42 12.24 -46.30 12.73
N LYS A 43 11.49 -46.65 11.67
CA LYS A 43 11.89 -46.29 10.32
C LYS A 43 11.70 -44.78 10.25
N SER A 44 12.79 -44.04 10.51
CA SER A 44 12.83 -42.60 10.33
C SER A 44 12.31 -42.28 8.93
N ASP A 45 11.19 -41.56 8.86
CA ASP A 45 10.80 -40.88 7.63
C ASP A 45 12.00 -40.02 7.20
N PRO A 46 12.58 -40.20 6.00
CA PRO A 46 13.76 -39.45 5.61
C PRO A 46 13.39 -37.96 5.53
N GLN A 47 13.78 -37.20 6.56
CA GLN A 47 13.74 -35.74 6.51
C GLN A 47 14.61 -35.30 5.34
N VAL A 48 13.99 -34.78 4.28
CA VAL A 48 14.70 -34.17 3.16
C VAL A 48 15.50 -33.00 3.74
N PRO A 49 16.84 -32.97 3.60
CA PRO A 49 17.63 -31.87 4.14
C PRO A 49 17.19 -30.56 3.51
N ILE A 50 16.92 -29.55 4.34
CA ILE A 50 16.65 -28.19 3.86
C ILE A 50 17.95 -27.67 3.23
N LYS A 51 17.92 -27.47 1.91
CA LYS A 51 19.04 -26.94 1.13
C LYS A 51 18.73 -25.50 0.77
N GLU A 52 19.63 -24.59 1.14
CA GLU A 52 19.56 -23.17 0.79
C GLU A 52 20.64 -22.82 -0.25
N VAL A 53 20.27 -22.00 -1.24
CA VAL A 53 21.18 -21.51 -2.29
C VAL A 53 20.97 -20.02 -2.49
N LEU A 54 22.06 -19.28 -2.68
CA LEU A 54 22.02 -17.86 -3.03
C LEU A 54 21.59 -17.69 -4.50
N LEU A 55 20.41 -17.12 -4.70
CA LEU A 55 19.89 -16.71 -6.00
C LEU A 55 20.34 -15.28 -6.30
N ASN A 56 21.03 -15.08 -7.42
CA ASN A 56 21.50 -13.79 -7.88
C ASN A 56 21.06 -13.54 -9.34
N SER A 57 20.81 -12.29 -9.72
CA SER A 57 20.37 -11.93 -11.07
C SER A 57 21.10 -10.72 -11.65
N SER A 58 21.07 -10.60 -12.97
CA SER A 58 21.50 -9.41 -13.72
C SER A 58 20.33 -8.95 -14.60
N PRO A 59 19.72 -7.78 -14.34
CA PRO A 59 20.10 -6.78 -13.34
C PRO A 59 19.83 -7.25 -11.91
N GLN A 60 20.44 -6.54 -10.96
CA GLN A 60 20.24 -6.74 -9.52
C GLN A 60 18.85 -6.27 -9.07
N ASP A 61 18.44 -6.69 -7.87
CA ASP A 61 17.19 -6.29 -7.23
C ASP A 61 15.95 -6.69 -8.06
N ALA A 62 15.97 -7.90 -8.62
CA ALA A 62 14.80 -8.50 -9.26
C ALA A 62 13.88 -9.08 -8.19
N TYR A 63 12.58 -8.82 -8.29
CA TYR A 63 11.58 -9.43 -7.42
C TYR A 63 11.50 -10.93 -7.68
N VAL A 64 11.50 -11.73 -6.62
CA VAL A 64 11.43 -13.19 -6.68
C VAL A 64 10.06 -13.63 -6.17
N PHE A 65 9.32 -14.33 -7.01
CA PHE A 65 8.01 -14.88 -6.69
C PHE A 65 8.07 -16.41 -6.63
N TYR A 66 7.36 -16.98 -5.66
CA TYR A 66 6.99 -18.40 -5.65
C TYR A 66 5.48 -18.50 -5.82
N ASN A 67 5.03 -19.15 -6.90
CA ASN A 67 3.66 -19.02 -7.40
C ASN A 67 3.30 -17.54 -7.57
N ASP A 68 2.29 -17.05 -6.83
CA ASP A 68 1.83 -15.66 -6.87
C ASP A 68 2.34 -14.82 -5.69
N SER A 69 3.12 -15.40 -4.79
CA SER A 69 3.61 -14.72 -3.59
C SER A 69 5.01 -14.16 -3.79
N LEU A 70 5.19 -12.87 -3.49
CA LEU A 70 6.50 -12.24 -3.43
C LEU A 70 7.25 -12.76 -2.19
N ILE A 71 8.42 -13.37 -2.41
CA ILE A 71 9.26 -13.89 -1.33
C ILE A 71 10.45 -12.98 -0.99
N GLY A 72 10.85 -12.10 -1.92
CA GLY A 72 11.93 -11.13 -1.71
C GLY A 72 12.52 -10.59 -3.01
N ASN A 73 13.74 -10.07 -2.93
CA ASN A 73 14.47 -9.47 -4.05
C ASN A 73 15.86 -10.07 -4.17
N THR A 74 16.38 -10.25 -5.39
CA THR A 74 17.75 -10.71 -5.59
C THR A 74 18.78 -9.64 -5.15
N PRO A 75 19.90 -10.03 -4.53
CA PRO A 75 20.28 -11.40 -4.18
C PRO A 75 19.50 -11.93 -2.96
N LEU A 76 19.00 -13.17 -3.06
CA LEU A 76 18.12 -13.80 -2.05
C LEU A 76 18.56 -15.25 -1.77
N PHE A 77 18.59 -15.68 -0.51
CA PHE A 77 18.72 -17.10 -0.18
C PHE A 77 17.37 -17.80 -0.35
N VAL A 78 17.34 -18.84 -1.16
CA VAL A 78 16.13 -19.60 -1.47
C VAL A 78 16.29 -21.04 -1.00
N GLN A 79 15.23 -21.61 -0.44
CA GLN A 79 15.17 -23.01 0.02
C GLN A 79 14.64 -23.93 -1.08
N ASN A 80 15.02 -25.21 -1.04
CA ASN A 80 14.56 -26.26 -1.96
C ASN A 80 13.05 -26.52 -1.93
N SER A 81 12.33 -26.02 -0.92
CA SER A 81 10.87 -26.01 -0.87
C SER A 81 10.24 -25.15 -1.98
N PHE A 82 10.97 -24.17 -2.51
CA PHE A 82 10.51 -23.29 -3.59
C PHE A 82 10.92 -23.84 -4.97
N THR A 83 10.20 -24.84 -5.46
CA THR A 83 10.56 -25.61 -6.66
C THR A 83 10.65 -24.79 -7.95
N LYS A 84 9.71 -23.84 -8.16
CA LYS A 84 9.64 -22.98 -9.34
C LYS A 84 9.54 -21.51 -8.93
N LEU A 85 10.48 -20.70 -9.39
CA LEU A 85 10.56 -19.28 -9.10
C LEU A 85 10.32 -18.47 -10.36
N THR A 86 9.74 -17.29 -10.18
CA THR A 86 9.60 -16.28 -11.24
C THR A 86 10.33 -15.01 -10.81
N LEU A 87 11.31 -14.59 -11.59
CA LEU A 87 12.02 -13.33 -11.41
C LEU A 87 11.35 -12.26 -12.26
N ARG A 88 11.08 -11.11 -11.65
CA ARG A 88 10.48 -9.94 -12.31
C ARG A 88 11.30 -8.70 -12.05
N LYS A 89 11.58 -7.93 -13.09
CA LYS A 89 12.18 -6.60 -12.99
C LYS A 89 11.53 -5.67 -14.01
N SER A 90 11.27 -4.43 -13.62
CA SER A 90 10.72 -3.42 -14.54
C SER A 90 11.63 -3.24 -15.76
N GLY A 91 11.07 -3.29 -16.97
CA GLY A 91 11.82 -3.21 -18.23
C GLY A 91 12.43 -4.54 -18.71
N TYR A 92 12.21 -5.65 -17.99
CA TYR A 92 12.74 -6.96 -18.33
C TYR A 92 11.62 -7.99 -18.46
N ASP A 93 11.86 -9.02 -19.25
CA ASP A 93 10.96 -10.16 -19.36
C ASP A 93 10.97 -11.00 -18.06
N ASP A 94 9.79 -11.54 -17.74
CA ASP A 94 9.64 -12.51 -16.65
C ASP A 94 10.52 -13.73 -16.92
N THR A 95 11.39 -14.07 -15.97
CA THR A 95 12.31 -15.21 -16.09
C THR A 95 11.89 -16.31 -15.12
N HIS A 96 11.54 -17.48 -15.65
CA HIS A 96 11.17 -18.65 -14.85
C HIS A 96 12.37 -19.57 -14.67
N ILE A 97 12.66 -19.95 -13.43
CA ILE A 97 13.75 -20.87 -13.08
C ILE A 97 13.26 -21.95 -12.11
N LEU A 98 13.84 -23.14 -12.19
CA LEU A 98 13.64 -24.17 -11.18
C LEU A 98 14.72 -24.05 -10.11
N PHE A 99 14.42 -24.48 -8.88
CA PHE A 99 15.38 -24.49 -7.78
C PHE A 99 16.65 -25.27 -8.12
N ASP A 100 16.48 -26.42 -8.79
CA ASP A 100 17.58 -27.32 -9.14
C ASP A 100 18.54 -26.71 -10.19
N ASP A 101 18.09 -25.70 -10.93
CA ASP A 101 18.90 -24.98 -11.92
C ASP A 101 19.75 -23.86 -11.29
N ILE A 102 19.56 -23.56 -10.00
CA ILE A 102 20.30 -22.51 -9.29
C ILE A 102 21.67 -23.06 -8.90
N ILE A 103 22.68 -22.63 -9.66
CA ILE A 103 24.09 -22.96 -9.39
C ILE A 103 24.67 -21.90 -8.42
N PRO A 104 25.21 -22.29 -7.26
CA PRO A 104 25.83 -21.36 -6.32
C PRO A 104 26.89 -20.47 -7.00
N GLY A 105 26.77 -19.15 -6.82
CA GLY A 105 27.70 -18.18 -7.41
C GLY A 105 27.44 -17.82 -8.87
N LYS A 106 26.48 -18.46 -9.55
CA LYS A 106 26.06 -18.08 -10.91
C LYS A 106 24.98 -17.01 -10.87
N VAL A 107 25.05 -16.08 -11.81
CA VAL A 107 24.06 -15.01 -11.97
C VAL A 107 23.06 -15.40 -13.06
N VAL A 108 21.77 -15.24 -12.78
CA VAL A 108 20.68 -15.44 -13.74
C VAL A 108 20.50 -14.17 -14.58
N PRO A 109 20.80 -14.18 -15.89
CA PRO A 109 20.57 -13.02 -16.75
C PRO A 109 19.09 -12.88 -17.07
N MET A 110 18.57 -11.66 -17.02
CA MET A 110 17.22 -11.31 -17.49
C MET A 110 17.33 -10.55 -18.81
N ASN A 111 16.37 -10.79 -19.71
CA ASN A 111 16.32 -10.11 -21.00
C ASN A 111 15.64 -8.75 -20.86
N TYR A 112 16.33 -7.69 -21.25
CA TYR A 112 15.74 -6.35 -21.29
C TYR A 112 14.75 -6.30 -22.45
N SER A 113 13.47 -6.10 -22.14
CA SER A 113 12.39 -6.06 -23.12
C SER A 113 12.11 -4.64 -23.62
N GLY A 114 12.69 -3.62 -22.98
CA GLY A 114 12.47 -2.21 -23.32
C GLY A 114 11.05 -1.72 -23.05
N GLN A 115 10.18 -2.56 -22.51
CA GLN A 115 8.85 -2.17 -22.08
C GLN A 115 8.99 -1.45 -20.74
N GLU A 116 9.09 -0.12 -20.78
CA GLU A 116 8.82 0.68 -19.59
C GLU A 116 7.42 0.31 -19.11
N LYS A 117 7.31 -0.27 -17.91
CA LYS A 117 6.01 -0.48 -17.29
C LYS A 117 5.28 0.85 -17.32
N GLU A 118 4.07 0.86 -17.85
CA GLU A 118 3.22 2.04 -17.83
C GLU A 118 3.14 2.54 -16.38
N LYS A 119 3.57 3.78 -16.14
CA LYS A 119 3.57 4.36 -14.80
C LYS A 119 2.16 4.29 -14.23
N SER A 120 2.02 3.98 -12.95
CA SER A 120 0.72 4.07 -12.29
C SER A 120 0.16 5.50 -12.42
N PHE A 121 -1.16 5.65 -12.51
CA PHE A 121 -1.86 6.93 -12.62
C PHE A 121 -1.35 7.95 -11.61
N PHE A 122 -1.11 7.52 -10.37
CA PHE A 122 -0.61 8.34 -9.27
C PHE A 122 0.79 8.93 -9.52
N GLU A 123 1.57 8.31 -10.38
CA GLU A 123 2.91 8.75 -10.78
C GLU A 123 2.90 9.64 -12.03
N LYS A 124 1.81 9.62 -12.80
CA LYS A 124 1.65 10.45 -14.01
C LYS A 124 1.51 11.93 -13.60
N ASP A 125 2.11 12.83 -14.38
CA ASP A 125 2.05 14.28 -14.07
C ASP A 125 0.63 14.85 -14.11
N ILE A 126 -0.27 14.24 -14.89
CA ILE A 126 -1.68 14.61 -14.93
C ILE A 126 -2.36 14.46 -13.57
N PHE A 127 -2.02 13.45 -12.76
CA PHE A 127 -2.56 13.27 -11.42
C PHE A 127 -2.16 14.45 -10.51
N LYS A 128 -0.89 14.87 -10.57
CA LYS A 128 -0.38 16.02 -9.80
C LYS A 128 -1.09 17.31 -10.21
N ILE A 129 -1.30 17.51 -11.50
CA ILE A 129 -1.99 18.69 -12.04
C ILE A 129 -3.45 18.73 -11.56
N LEU A 130 -4.16 17.61 -11.66
CA LEU A 130 -5.57 17.52 -11.23
C LEU A 130 -5.71 17.72 -9.71
N THR A 131 -4.88 17.05 -8.91
CA THR A 131 -4.88 17.22 -7.44
C THR A 131 -4.51 18.62 -6.99
N ALA A 132 -3.50 19.26 -7.60
CA ALA A 132 -3.19 20.66 -7.35
C ALA A 132 -4.36 21.58 -7.75
N GLY A 133 -4.99 21.29 -8.89
CA GLY A 133 -6.17 22.00 -9.37
C GLY A 133 -7.34 21.94 -8.39
N ILE A 134 -7.58 20.79 -7.75
CA ILE A 134 -8.61 20.63 -6.70
C ILE A 134 -8.35 21.58 -5.54
N VAL A 135 -7.10 21.67 -5.05
CA VAL A 135 -6.75 22.56 -3.94
C VAL A 135 -6.97 24.02 -4.32
N VAL A 136 -6.51 24.43 -5.50
CA VAL A 136 -6.65 25.82 -5.98
C VAL A 136 -8.11 26.19 -6.21
N LEU A 137 -8.87 25.35 -6.93
CA LEU A 137 -10.27 25.62 -7.26
C LEU A 137 -11.17 25.53 -6.01
N GLY A 138 -10.93 24.56 -5.14
CA GLY A 138 -11.63 24.43 -3.87
C GLY A 138 -11.37 25.62 -2.95
N GLY A 139 -10.11 26.05 -2.83
CA GLY A 139 -9.74 27.24 -2.08
C GLY A 139 -10.37 28.51 -2.64
N ALA A 140 -10.35 28.70 -3.97
CA ALA A 140 -10.99 29.84 -4.63
C ALA A 140 -12.51 29.84 -4.42
N THR A 141 -13.16 28.68 -4.56
CA THR A 141 -14.60 28.51 -4.32
C THR A 141 -14.95 28.95 -2.90
N ALA A 142 -14.27 28.38 -1.90
CA ALA A 142 -14.52 28.70 -0.49
C ALA A 142 -14.26 30.18 -0.19
N TYR A 143 -13.15 30.74 -0.69
CA TYR A 143 -12.81 32.15 -0.50
C TYR A 143 -13.91 33.08 -1.03
N PHE A 144 -14.37 32.86 -2.26
CA PHE A 144 -15.41 33.71 -2.85
C PHE A 144 -16.78 33.48 -2.24
N LYS A 145 -17.09 32.26 -1.81
CA LYS A 145 -18.36 31.96 -1.12
C LYS A 145 -18.45 32.69 0.22
N ILE A 146 -17.40 32.60 1.05
CA ILE A 146 -17.31 33.34 2.32
C ILE A 146 -17.44 34.85 2.09
N LYS A 147 -16.80 35.38 1.04
CA LYS A 147 -16.87 36.81 0.71
C LYS A 147 -18.28 37.24 0.28
N ALA A 148 -18.99 36.39 -0.47
CA ALA A 148 -20.37 36.64 -0.88
C ALA A 148 -21.30 36.66 0.34
N ASP A 149 -21.16 35.68 1.23
CA ASP A 149 -21.99 35.51 2.42
C ASP A 149 -21.81 36.70 3.37
N ASN A 150 -20.57 37.12 3.67
CA ASN A 150 -20.30 38.31 4.49
C ASN A 150 -20.93 39.58 3.90
N LYS A 151 -20.88 39.76 2.58
CA LYS A 151 -21.50 40.92 1.90
C LYS A 151 -23.02 40.88 1.95
N PHE A 152 -23.60 39.68 1.95
CA PHE A 152 -25.03 39.50 2.07
C PHE A 152 -25.52 39.82 3.48
N GLU A 153 -24.78 39.40 4.51
CA GLU A 153 -25.08 39.78 5.91
C GLU A 153 -25.05 41.31 6.11
N GLU A 154 -24.03 41.99 5.54
CA GLU A 154 -23.98 43.46 5.57
C GLU A 154 -25.17 44.10 4.83
N TYR A 155 -25.64 43.49 3.74
CA TYR A 155 -26.83 43.93 3.01
C TYR A 155 -28.10 43.75 3.85
N GLU A 156 -28.28 42.62 4.53
CA GLU A 156 -29.44 42.35 5.39
C GLU A 156 -29.56 43.39 6.51
N PHE A 157 -28.44 43.84 7.07
CA PHE A 157 -28.43 44.88 8.09
C PHE A 157 -28.66 46.29 7.53
N SER A 158 -28.02 46.64 6.41
CA SER A 158 -27.98 48.02 5.91
C SER A 158 -29.05 48.36 4.87
N GLY A 159 -29.63 47.36 4.19
CA GLY A 159 -30.51 47.54 3.03
C GLY A 159 -29.81 48.11 1.79
N ASN A 160 -28.49 48.25 1.78
CA ASN A 160 -27.76 48.88 0.69
C ASN A 160 -27.62 47.94 -0.52
N SER A 161 -28.35 48.23 -1.59
CA SER A 161 -28.36 47.45 -2.85
C SER A 161 -26.98 47.23 -3.48
N LYS A 162 -26.00 48.11 -3.27
CA LYS A 162 -24.63 47.92 -3.77
C LYS A 162 -23.97 46.66 -3.20
N LEU A 163 -24.27 46.34 -1.94
CA LEU A 163 -23.74 45.13 -1.28
C LEU A 163 -24.35 43.87 -1.91
N LEU A 164 -25.64 43.93 -2.29
CA LEU A 164 -26.31 42.84 -2.98
C LEU A 164 -25.67 42.55 -4.36
N ASP A 165 -25.27 43.59 -5.09
CA ASP A 165 -24.55 43.42 -6.36
C ASP A 165 -23.16 42.79 -6.16
N GLU A 166 -22.45 43.17 -5.09
CA GLU A 166 -21.18 42.55 -4.72
C GLU A 166 -21.34 41.08 -4.31
N THR A 167 -22.36 40.74 -3.52
CA THR A 167 -22.72 39.36 -3.18
C THR A 167 -22.91 38.54 -4.44
N ARG A 168 -23.75 39.01 -5.38
CA ARG A 168 -24.01 38.29 -6.65
C ARG A 168 -22.74 38.07 -7.46
N LYS A 169 -21.84 39.06 -7.49
CA LYS A 169 -20.56 38.94 -8.18
C LYS A 169 -19.69 37.84 -7.58
N TYR A 170 -19.52 37.83 -6.25
CA TYR A 170 -18.69 36.82 -5.60
C TYR A 170 -19.32 35.43 -5.62
N ASP A 171 -20.63 35.34 -5.45
CA ASP A 171 -21.36 34.07 -5.51
C ASP A 171 -21.26 33.44 -6.91
N LEU A 172 -21.38 34.25 -7.97
CA LEU A 172 -21.18 33.79 -9.35
C LEU A 172 -19.76 33.25 -9.58
N ILE A 173 -18.72 33.97 -9.12
CA ILE A 173 -17.33 33.50 -9.24
C ILE A 173 -17.14 32.20 -8.46
N SER A 174 -17.73 32.08 -7.26
CA SER A 174 -17.69 30.85 -6.48
C SER A 174 -18.37 29.69 -7.21
N GLY A 175 -19.52 29.94 -7.86
CA GLY A 175 -20.24 28.94 -8.65
C GLY A 175 -19.45 28.47 -9.87
N ILE A 176 -18.81 29.39 -10.60
CA ILE A 176 -17.95 29.04 -11.75
C ILE A 176 -16.75 28.21 -11.31
N THR A 177 -16.07 28.62 -10.24
CA THR A 177 -14.90 27.89 -9.72
C THR A 177 -15.29 26.52 -9.15
N PHE A 178 -16.47 26.39 -8.54
CA PHE A 178 -17.02 25.12 -8.11
C PHE A 178 -17.38 24.20 -9.29
N GLY A 179 -17.97 24.74 -10.35
CA GLY A 179 -18.22 23.97 -11.58
C GLY A 179 -16.92 23.47 -12.22
N ALA A 180 -15.89 24.31 -12.27
CA ALA A 180 -14.56 23.89 -12.72
C ALA A 180 -13.94 22.83 -11.82
N LEU A 181 -14.12 22.92 -10.49
CA LEU A 181 -13.69 21.91 -9.53
C LEU A 181 -14.36 20.56 -9.81
N GLN A 182 -15.67 20.55 -10.06
CA GLN A 182 -16.40 19.32 -10.38
C GLN A 182 -15.89 18.65 -11.66
N ILE A 183 -15.62 19.43 -12.71
CA ILE A 183 -15.04 18.91 -13.96
C ILE A 183 -13.64 18.34 -13.70
N ASN A 184 -12.78 19.07 -12.98
CA ASN A 184 -11.43 18.61 -12.64
C ASN A 184 -11.48 17.29 -11.84
N PHE A 185 -12.33 17.23 -10.81
CA PHE A 185 -12.51 16.03 -10.00
C PHE A 185 -13.10 14.87 -10.81
N GLY A 186 -14.04 15.15 -11.71
CA GLY A 186 -14.58 14.15 -12.64
C GLY A 186 -13.52 13.56 -13.57
N LEU A 187 -12.61 14.38 -14.09
CA LEU A 187 -11.48 13.90 -14.89
C LEU A 187 -10.50 13.06 -14.06
N LEU A 188 -10.23 13.46 -12.81
CA LEU A 188 -9.38 12.69 -11.89
C LEU A 188 -9.97 11.29 -11.67
N LEU A 189 -11.27 11.20 -11.37
CA LEU A 189 -11.97 9.93 -11.18
C LEU A 189 -12.02 9.10 -12.47
N TYR A 190 -12.27 9.73 -13.62
CA TYR A 190 -12.31 9.04 -14.90
C TYR A 190 -10.97 8.35 -15.19
N TYR A 191 -9.85 9.06 -15.06
CA TYR A 191 -8.54 8.47 -15.28
C TYR A 191 -8.18 7.42 -14.24
N PHE A 192 -8.56 7.63 -12.97
CA PHE A 192 -8.35 6.64 -11.93
C PHE A 192 -9.11 5.33 -12.17
N LEU A 193 -10.34 5.40 -12.68
CA LEU A 193 -11.17 4.22 -12.96
C LEU A 193 -10.86 3.54 -14.30
N SER A 194 -10.20 4.24 -15.21
CA SER A 194 -9.83 3.72 -16.54
C SER A 194 -8.48 3.02 -16.54
N GLU A 195 -7.81 2.96 -15.40
CA GLU A 195 -6.55 2.23 -15.19
C GLU A 195 -6.81 0.89 -14.53
#